data_AF-A0A821Z5N6-F1
#
_entry.id   AF-A0A821Z5N6-F1
#
_cell.length_a   1.000
_cell.length_b   1.000
_cell.length_c   1.000
_cell.angle_alpha   90.00
_cell.angle_beta   90.00
_cell.angle_gamma   90.00
#
_symmetry.space_group_name_H-M   'P 1'
#
loop_
_entity.id
_entity.type
_entity.pdbx_description
1 polymer ?
#
loop_
_entity_poly.entity_id
_entity_poly.type
_entity_poly.pdbx_seq_one_letter_code
_entity_poly.pdbx_strand_id
1 'polypeptide(L)'
;MWIWGGCMCECVVAYHLNELQKHFQTPAITQTTNIELNINNKQSITVNTHLLCLHSDFFNTLFNGAFSERNQTIIPIHLPETIPIESFIHLIYILRNNDEPIQLNRLIDLFHLCDKYLLDYLSYRLVHYVLEQFINGITADIVDIESKPKLISSLIRAFFSHLLTSNTNISSETFSKLLINYPDELRTLIISFLKHKYGDRQSTLDILEQSMENNGNTCDKFIHVFDGITNMSKELILYHYPQSTFAEKVRMAMGLKKLKWFSVITNRIPPRPHLDFLTGGYRRIPVLQVGADMYCDTHLILRTLDRLRPDSPSFFSNRLTQPLCWWWDKAIFEELLRLRVGLHGDKLPKEWLSDRQKFAPQITFTKADNEKDIPLTVQRINAHLAWLTNMLDDGRMFLLGDSMPSAFDITAYHLLWFIKVNFENETKDFFPELSQPRLVSWFQRIAALGHGTSIDITAEEAFKIAKQVEPSEPNYIDNKRKSKWHKGQCLQVLPNDMGREPVQGTFIAADDYEIVLRRSNESIGNINVHFPRAGFDITEIK
;
A
#
# COMPACT_ATOMS: atom_id res chain seq x y z
N MET A 1 15.64 36.55 17.48
CA MET A 1 16.50 35.36 17.30
C MET A 1 15.57 34.17 17.19
N TRP A 2 15.29 33.53 16.06
CA TRP A 2 15.91 33.49 14.74
C TRP A 2 14.81 33.46 13.65
N ILE A 3 14.99 34.30 12.63
CA ILE A 3 14.29 34.28 11.33
C ILE A 3 15.23 33.53 10.40
N TRP A 4 14.89 32.36 9.85
CA TRP A 4 15.48 31.82 8.60
C TRP A 4 14.58 30.68 8.10
N GLY A 5 14.15 30.74 6.83
CA GLY A 5 13.37 29.67 6.19
C GLY A 5 12.80 30.00 4.81
N GLY A 6 12.83 31.27 4.38
CA GLY A 6 12.25 31.71 3.11
C GLY A 6 13.19 31.80 1.89
N CYS A 7 14.49 31.53 2.01
CA CYS A 7 15.47 31.96 0.99
C CYS A 7 16.22 30.83 0.25
N MET A 8 15.91 29.55 0.48
CA MET A 8 16.63 28.43 -0.18
C MET A 8 15.97 27.89 -1.46
N CYS A 9 14.68 28.19 -1.73
CA CYS A 9 13.93 27.48 -2.77
C CYS A 9 13.75 28.24 -4.10
N GLU A 10 13.75 29.58 -4.13
CA GLU A 10 13.92 30.33 -5.39
C GLU A 10 15.24 29.92 -6.08
N CYS A 11 16.26 29.62 -5.27
CA CYS A 11 17.54 29.13 -5.75
C CYS A 11 17.46 27.76 -6.44
N VAL A 12 16.49 26.87 -6.17
CA VAL A 12 16.52 25.49 -6.69
C VAL A 12 15.87 25.36 -8.08
N VAL A 13 14.77 26.07 -8.34
CA VAL A 13 14.20 26.16 -9.69
C VAL A 13 15.05 27.06 -10.56
N ALA A 14 15.50 28.20 -10.03
CA ALA A 14 16.53 28.99 -10.70
C ALA A 14 17.81 28.18 -10.88
N TYR A 15 18.13 27.19 -10.04
CA TYR A 15 19.25 26.27 -10.23
C TYR A 15 18.98 25.21 -11.29
N HIS A 16 17.81 24.56 -11.37
CA HIS A 16 17.51 23.61 -12.46
C HIS A 16 17.34 24.30 -13.81
N LEU A 17 16.69 25.47 -13.84
CA LEU A 17 16.69 26.33 -15.02
C LEU A 17 18.09 26.85 -15.29
N ASN A 18 18.90 27.24 -14.30
CA ASN A 18 20.31 27.61 -14.54
C ASN A 18 21.18 26.41 -14.94
N GLU A 19 20.92 25.18 -14.50
CA GLU A 19 21.70 23.99 -14.83
C GLU A 19 21.34 23.51 -16.24
N LEU A 20 20.05 23.52 -16.61
CA LEU A 20 19.60 23.34 -17.99
C LEU A 20 20.09 24.51 -18.87
N GLN A 21 20.00 25.75 -18.39
CA GLN A 21 20.54 26.93 -19.07
C GLN A 21 22.06 26.89 -19.14
N LYS A 22 22.79 26.28 -18.20
CA LYS A 22 24.24 26.01 -18.30
C LYS A 22 24.53 24.91 -19.31
N HIS A 23 23.66 23.90 -19.40
CA HIS A 23 23.74 22.83 -20.38
C HIS A 23 23.47 23.33 -21.82
N PHE A 24 22.56 24.30 -21.94
CA PHE A 24 22.18 24.99 -23.18
C PHE A 24 22.79 26.40 -23.26
N GLN A 25 23.77 26.74 -22.41
CA GLN A 25 24.44 28.04 -22.44
C GLN A 25 25.39 27.97 -23.61
N THR A 26 25.25 28.93 -24.51
CA THR A 26 26.11 29.08 -25.67
C THR A 26 27.55 29.21 -25.16
N PRO A 27 28.44 28.22 -25.37
CA PRO A 27 29.85 28.50 -25.20
C PRO A 27 30.21 29.57 -26.24
N ALA A 28 31.16 30.45 -25.93
CA ALA A 28 31.69 31.34 -26.97
C ALA A 28 32.36 30.47 -28.04
N ILE A 29 31.66 30.19 -29.14
CA ILE A 29 32.14 29.30 -30.20
C ILE A 29 32.50 30.11 -31.43
N THR A 30 33.69 29.80 -31.92
CA THR A 30 34.53 30.51 -32.88
C THR A 30 34.28 30.14 -34.34
N GLN A 31 33.23 29.38 -34.67
CA GLN A 31 32.80 29.12 -36.05
C GLN A 31 31.26 29.04 -36.15
N THR A 32 30.66 29.90 -36.97
CA THR A 32 29.20 29.96 -37.22
C THR A 32 28.92 29.62 -38.69
N THR A 33 27.98 28.72 -38.95
CA THR A 33 27.37 28.53 -40.28
C THR A 33 25.90 28.91 -40.21
N ASN A 34 25.57 30.03 -40.83
CA ASN A 34 24.19 30.42 -41.08
C ASN A 34 23.70 29.69 -42.34
N ILE A 35 22.49 29.15 -42.28
CA ILE A 35 21.81 28.55 -43.44
C ILE A 35 20.46 29.23 -43.62
N GLU A 36 19.87 29.10 -44.80
CA GLU A 36 18.49 29.50 -45.04
C GLU A 36 17.55 28.32 -44.84
N LEU A 37 16.55 28.49 -43.98
CA LEU A 37 15.41 27.57 -43.91
C LEU A 37 14.31 28.11 -44.80
N ASN A 38 13.95 27.34 -45.84
CA ASN A 38 12.84 27.68 -46.72
C ASN A 38 11.55 27.07 -46.16
N ILE A 39 10.74 27.89 -45.52
CA ILE A 39 9.54 27.48 -44.82
C ILE A 39 8.39 27.37 -45.81
N ASN A 40 7.83 26.16 -45.95
CA ASN A 40 6.72 25.84 -46.83
C ASN A 40 6.92 26.32 -48.29
N ASN A 41 8.16 26.46 -48.75
CA ASN A 41 8.53 27.01 -50.06
C ASN A 41 8.01 28.44 -50.33
N LYS A 42 7.69 29.19 -49.27
CA LYS A 42 7.07 30.53 -49.36
C LYS A 42 7.97 31.63 -48.83
N GLN A 43 8.76 31.34 -47.78
CA GLN A 43 9.57 32.33 -47.10
C GLN A 43 10.87 31.71 -46.60
N SER A 44 11.99 32.35 -46.89
CA SER A 44 13.30 31.95 -46.38
C SER A 44 13.67 32.72 -45.13
N ILE A 45 14.21 32.03 -44.14
CA ILE A 45 14.71 32.62 -42.90
C ILE A 45 16.13 32.16 -42.68
N THR A 46 17.04 33.12 -42.51
CA THR A 46 18.41 32.81 -42.12
C THR A 46 18.46 32.45 -40.65
N VAL A 47 18.91 31.23 -40.35
CA VAL A 47 19.08 30.74 -38.97
C VAL A 47 20.50 30.31 -38.73
N ASN A 48 20.90 30.40 -37.47
CA ASN A 48 22.16 29.85 -37.01
C ASN A 48 21.96 28.35 -36.74
N THR A 49 22.69 27.50 -37.46
CA THR A 49 22.58 26.03 -37.31
C THR A 49 22.93 25.56 -35.92
N HIS A 50 23.99 26.13 -35.32
CA HIS A 50 24.44 25.77 -33.98
C HIS A 50 23.38 26.06 -32.93
N LEU A 51 22.70 27.21 -33.02
CA LEU A 51 21.60 27.57 -32.13
C LEU A 51 20.49 26.52 -32.15
N LEU A 52 20.10 26.06 -33.33
CA LEU A 52 19.04 25.06 -33.47
C LEU A 52 19.49 23.68 -33.00
N CYS A 53 20.72 23.23 -33.35
CA CYS A 53 21.25 21.95 -32.87
C CYS A 53 21.35 21.91 -31.34
N LEU A 54 21.70 23.03 -30.72
CA LEU A 54 21.84 23.12 -29.27
C LEU A 54 20.51 22.83 -28.56
N HIS A 55 19.40 23.30 -29.15
CA HIS A 55 18.08 23.20 -28.51
C HIS A 55 17.23 22.02 -28.99
N SER A 56 17.68 21.27 -30.01
CA SER A 56 16.85 20.24 -30.67
C SER A 56 17.69 19.10 -31.24
N ASP A 57 17.40 17.89 -30.77
CA ASP A 57 17.95 16.66 -31.34
C ASP A 57 17.53 16.45 -32.79
N PHE A 58 16.33 16.93 -33.16
CA PHE A 58 15.85 16.91 -34.54
C PHE A 58 16.77 17.76 -35.43
N PHE A 59 17.05 19.01 -35.06
CA PHE A 59 17.92 19.89 -35.86
C PHE A 59 19.38 19.45 -35.83
N ASN A 60 19.86 18.92 -34.70
CA ASN A 60 21.20 18.32 -34.63
C ASN A 60 21.34 17.14 -35.61
N THR A 61 20.33 16.27 -35.64
CA THR A 61 20.27 15.15 -36.59
C THR A 61 20.15 15.64 -38.04
N LEU A 62 19.36 16.67 -38.29
CA LEU A 62 19.14 17.24 -39.63
C LEU A 62 20.43 17.85 -40.21
N PHE A 63 21.17 18.63 -39.42
CA PHE A 63 22.34 19.35 -39.91
C PHE A 63 23.64 18.54 -39.81
N ASN A 64 23.77 17.65 -38.82
CA ASN A 64 25.02 16.92 -38.59
C ASN A 64 24.92 15.41 -38.91
N GLY A 65 23.71 14.88 -39.12
CA GLY A 65 23.48 13.47 -39.43
C GLY A 65 23.88 13.06 -40.85
N ALA A 66 23.52 11.83 -41.22
CA ALA A 66 23.80 11.26 -42.55
C ALA A 66 22.68 11.58 -43.57
N PHE A 67 22.19 12.82 -43.57
CA PHE A 67 21.13 13.29 -44.47
C PHE A 67 21.69 14.17 -45.59
N SER A 68 20.98 14.26 -46.71
CA SER A 68 21.40 15.04 -47.89
C SER A 68 21.47 16.55 -47.63
N GLU A 69 20.73 17.00 -46.61
CA GLU A 69 20.52 18.35 -46.15
C GLU A 69 21.78 18.92 -45.46
N ARG A 70 22.66 18.07 -44.93
CA ARG A 70 23.91 18.45 -44.23
C ARG A 70 24.85 19.36 -45.04
N ASN A 71 24.84 19.25 -46.36
CA ASN A 71 25.70 20.04 -47.25
C ASN A 71 24.93 21.14 -48.02
N GLN A 72 23.67 21.38 -47.69
CA GLN A 72 22.83 22.36 -48.36
C GLN A 72 22.89 23.71 -47.63
N THR A 73 22.92 24.80 -48.40
CA THR A 73 22.82 26.17 -47.87
C THR A 73 21.38 26.63 -47.69
N ILE A 74 20.43 25.96 -48.34
CA ILE A 74 18.99 26.20 -48.25
C ILE A 74 18.31 24.86 -47.95
N ILE A 75 17.63 24.75 -46.81
CA ILE A 75 16.95 23.52 -46.36
C ILE A 75 15.44 23.77 -46.26
N PRO A 76 14.60 22.98 -46.94
CA PRO A 76 13.14 23.14 -46.83
C PRO A 76 12.64 22.65 -45.47
N ILE A 77 11.77 23.43 -44.82
CA ILE A 77 11.05 23.03 -43.62
C ILE A 77 9.55 23.11 -43.87
N HIS A 78 8.85 22.03 -43.54
CA HIS A 78 7.39 21.99 -43.63
C HIS A 78 6.73 22.26 -42.28
N LEU A 79 5.95 23.33 -42.19
CA LEU A 79 5.04 23.60 -41.09
C LEU A 79 3.64 23.05 -41.43
N PRO A 80 2.86 22.57 -40.45
CA PRO A 80 1.45 22.25 -40.68
C PRO A 80 0.69 23.45 -41.27
N GLU A 81 -0.28 23.23 -42.16
CA GLU A 81 -1.04 24.32 -42.80
C GLU A 81 -1.78 25.21 -41.80
N THR A 82 -2.09 24.68 -40.62
CA THR A 82 -2.76 25.38 -39.53
C THR A 82 -1.84 26.28 -38.70
N ILE A 83 -0.52 26.18 -38.86
CA ILE A 83 0.44 26.97 -38.07
C ILE A 83 0.99 28.11 -38.94
N PRO A 84 0.74 29.38 -38.57
CA PRO A 84 1.30 30.53 -39.27
C PRO A 84 2.84 30.55 -39.24
N ILE A 85 3.47 31.03 -40.32
CA ILE A 85 4.94 31.14 -40.42
C ILE A 85 5.47 32.06 -39.30
N GLU A 86 4.70 33.07 -38.92
CA GLU A 86 5.04 34.01 -37.85
C GLU A 86 5.20 33.32 -36.48
N SER A 87 4.51 32.19 -36.24
CA SER A 87 4.68 31.43 -35.00
C SER A 87 6.02 30.67 -34.98
N PHE A 88 6.50 30.20 -36.14
CA PHE A 88 7.85 29.65 -36.26
C PHE A 88 8.93 30.74 -36.17
N ILE A 89 8.69 31.91 -36.75
CA ILE A 89 9.57 33.07 -36.58
C ILE A 89 9.71 33.43 -35.09
N HIS A 90 8.58 33.49 -34.39
CA HIS A 90 8.55 33.78 -32.95
C HIS A 90 9.35 32.75 -32.15
N LEU A 91 9.20 31.46 -32.48
CA LEU A 91 10.01 30.39 -31.89
C LEU A 91 11.51 30.62 -32.07
N ILE A 92 11.97 30.99 -33.27
CA ILE A 92 13.38 31.28 -33.52
C ILE A 92 13.86 32.48 -32.70
N TYR A 93 13.06 33.53 -32.56
CA TYR A 93 13.40 34.66 -31.70
C TYR A 93 13.51 34.27 -30.23
N ILE A 94 12.60 33.43 -29.73
CA ILE A 94 12.64 32.94 -28.35
C ILE A 94 13.90 32.10 -28.09
N LEU A 95 14.31 31.27 -29.05
CA LEU A 95 15.55 30.49 -28.94
C LEU A 95 16.80 31.38 -28.98
N ARG A 96 16.79 32.42 -29.84
CA ARG A 96 17.92 33.34 -29.98
C ARG A 96 18.07 34.27 -28.79
N ASN A 97 16.96 34.70 -28.21
CA ASN A 97 16.90 35.65 -27.12
C ASN A 97 16.03 35.09 -26.00
N ASN A 98 16.70 34.70 -24.91
CA ASN A 98 16.00 34.17 -23.74
C ASN A 98 15.12 35.18 -23.00
N ASP A 99 15.25 36.47 -23.31
CA ASP A 99 14.39 37.52 -22.77
C ASP A 99 13.25 37.90 -23.73
N GLU A 100 13.16 37.26 -24.90
CA GLU A 100 12.09 37.52 -25.85
C GLU A 100 10.72 37.16 -25.23
N PRO A 101 9.73 38.07 -25.25
CA PRO A 101 8.43 37.82 -24.65
C PRO A 101 7.67 36.73 -25.41
N ILE A 102 7.06 35.80 -24.67
CA ILE A 102 6.21 34.76 -25.25
C ILE A 102 4.85 35.38 -25.60
N GLN A 103 4.48 35.31 -26.88
CA GLN A 103 3.20 35.83 -27.34
C GLN A 103 2.08 34.83 -27.02
N LEU A 104 1.16 35.22 -26.14
CA LEU A 104 0.09 34.34 -25.63
C LEU A 104 -0.81 33.79 -26.75
N ASN A 105 -1.14 34.61 -27.74
CA ASN A 105 -1.93 34.22 -28.91
C ASN A 105 -1.24 33.20 -29.84
N ARG A 106 0.06 32.92 -29.65
CA ARG A 106 0.83 31.93 -30.43
C ARG A 106 1.18 30.69 -29.64
N LEU A 107 0.78 30.62 -28.38
CA LEU A 107 1.25 29.62 -27.43
C LEU A 107 1.00 28.17 -27.89
N ILE A 108 -0.18 27.91 -28.45
CA ILE A 108 -0.56 26.58 -28.98
C ILE A 108 0.33 26.18 -30.14
N ASP A 109 0.57 27.10 -31.07
CA ASP A 109 1.47 26.87 -32.20
C ASP A 109 2.88 26.59 -31.71
N LEU A 110 3.38 27.39 -30.75
CA LEU A 110 4.72 27.21 -30.20
C LEU A 110 4.89 25.83 -29.56
N PHE A 111 3.90 25.36 -28.79
CA PHE A 111 3.95 24.01 -28.24
C PHE A 111 3.94 22.93 -29.31
N HIS A 112 3.12 23.08 -30.37
CA HIS A 112 3.13 22.15 -31.50
C HIS A 112 4.47 22.10 -32.20
N LEU A 113 5.11 23.26 -32.38
CA LEU A 113 6.42 23.33 -32.99
C LEU A 113 7.49 22.73 -32.08
N CYS A 114 7.37 22.89 -30.76
CA CYS A 114 8.29 22.26 -29.81
C CYS A 114 8.19 20.74 -29.84
N ASP A 115 6.99 20.18 -29.86
CA ASP A 115 6.78 18.73 -30.00
C ASP A 115 7.29 18.22 -31.36
N LYS A 116 6.93 18.91 -32.45
CA LYS A 116 7.32 18.53 -33.82
C LYS A 116 8.84 18.53 -34.02
N TYR A 117 9.53 19.50 -33.45
CA TYR A 117 10.97 19.69 -33.63
C TYR A 117 11.78 19.30 -32.39
N LEU A 118 11.20 18.57 -31.44
CA LEU A 118 11.88 18.07 -30.23
C LEU A 118 12.66 19.17 -29.47
N LEU A 119 12.01 20.31 -29.25
CA LEU A 119 12.56 21.46 -28.50
C LEU A 119 12.15 21.36 -27.02
N ASP A 120 12.77 20.41 -26.32
CA ASP A 120 12.40 20.07 -24.94
C ASP A 120 12.53 21.27 -23.99
N TYR A 121 13.66 21.98 -24.03
CA TYR A 121 13.91 23.15 -23.17
C TYR A 121 12.88 24.26 -23.38
N LEU A 122 12.54 24.56 -24.64
CA LEU A 122 11.55 25.58 -24.95
C LEU A 122 10.16 25.15 -24.46
N SER A 123 9.82 23.87 -24.55
CA SER A 123 8.57 23.34 -23.99
C SER A 123 8.45 23.66 -22.49
N TYR A 124 9.51 23.46 -21.70
CA TYR A 124 9.51 23.83 -20.28
C TYR A 124 9.33 25.33 -20.05
N ARG A 125 9.97 26.17 -20.87
CA ARG A 125 9.87 27.64 -20.75
C ARG A 125 8.47 28.15 -21.12
N LEU A 126 7.83 27.59 -22.14
CA LEU A 126 6.44 27.88 -22.49
C LEU A 126 5.49 27.47 -21.37
N VAL A 127 5.71 26.30 -20.75
CA VAL A 127 4.92 25.88 -19.59
C VAL A 127 5.06 26.89 -18.46
N HIS A 128 6.28 27.25 -18.06
CA HIS A 128 6.51 28.23 -16.99
C HIS A 128 5.75 29.54 -17.23
N TYR A 129 5.80 30.06 -18.45
CA TYR A 129 5.09 31.26 -18.84
C TYR A 129 3.57 31.13 -18.65
N VAL A 130 2.97 29.99 -19.05
CA VAL A 130 1.55 29.72 -18.83
C VAL A 130 1.18 29.74 -17.35
N LEU A 131 2.06 29.21 -16.49
CA LEU A 131 1.81 29.18 -15.05
C LEU A 131 1.84 30.57 -14.46
N GLU A 132 2.79 31.40 -14.87
CA GLU A 132 2.85 32.80 -14.46
C GLU A 132 1.59 33.55 -14.87
N GLN A 133 1.12 33.37 -16.10
CA GLN A 133 -0.13 34.00 -16.55
C GLN A 133 -1.33 33.53 -15.72
N PHE A 134 -1.38 32.23 -15.39
CA PHE A 134 -2.42 31.65 -14.55
C PHE A 134 -2.39 32.20 -13.11
N ILE A 135 -1.20 32.26 -12.50
CA ILE A 135 -0.99 32.85 -11.16
C ILE A 135 -1.42 34.31 -11.14
N ASN A 136 -1.17 35.03 -12.24
CA ASN A 136 -1.55 36.44 -12.40
C ASN A 136 -3.02 36.65 -12.80
N GLY A 137 -3.85 35.59 -12.85
CA GLY A 137 -5.28 35.68 -13.10
C GLY A 137 -5.69 35.94 -14.56
N ILE A 138 -4.77 35.72 -15.50
CA ILE A 138 -5.02 35.92 -16.93
C ILE A 138 -5.51 34.59 -17.52
N THR A 139 -6.79 34.28 -17.30
CA THR A 139 -7.39 32.96 -17.62
C THR A 139 -8.16 32.91 -18.94
N ALA A 140 -8.39 34.03 -19.62
CA ALA A 140 -9.36 34.13 -20.72
C ALA A 140 -8.92 33.48 -22.04
N ASP A 141 -7.61 33.28 -22.28
CA ASP A 141 -7.09 32.82 -23.58
C ASP A 141 -6.57 31.36 -23.60
N ILE A 142 -6.78 30.58 -22.53
CA ILE A 142 -6.18 29.24 -22.35
C ILE A 142 -7.13 28.10 -22.78
N VAL A 143 -8.39 28.42 -23.09
CA VAL A 143 -9.49 27.46 -23.36
C VAL A 143 -9.19 26.50 -24.54
N ASP A 144 -8.41 26.91 -25.54
CA ASP A 144 -8.09 26.05 -26.69
C ASP A 144 -7.03 24.96 -26.40
N ILE A 145 -6.25 25.08 -25.31
CA ILE A 145 -5.22 24.09 -24.93
C ILE A 145 -5.85 22.79 -24.41
N GLU A 146 -7.01 22.88 -23.75
CA GLU A 146 -7.75 21.75 -23.18
C GLU A 146 -8.22 20.75 -24.25
N SER A 147 -8.35 21.20 -25.51
CA SER A 147 -8.81 20.38 -26.62
C SER A 147 -7.74 19.46 -27.23
N LYS A 148 -6.46 19.55 -26.80
CA LYS A 148 -5.32 18.86 -27.43
C LYS A 148 -4.56 17.90 -26.48
N PRO A 149 -4.94 16.61 -26.41
CA PRO A 149 -4.50 15.66 -25.39
C PRO A 149 -3.00 15.35 -25.35
N LYS A 150 -2.27 15.47 -26.47
CA LYS A 150 -0.81 15.24 -26.49
C LYS A 150 -0.01 16.38 -25.87
N LEU A 151 -0.49 17.63 -26.01
CA LEU A 151 0.12 18.83 -25.42
C LEU A 151 0.01 18.80 -23.90
N ILE A 152 -1.16 18.35 -23.44
CA ILE A 152 -1.54 18.25 -22.04
C ILE A 152 -0.56 17.33 -21.29
N SER A 153 -0.20 16.16 -21.81
CA SER A 153 0.74 15.24 -21.13
C SER A 153 2.13 15.86 -20.87
N SER A 154 2.67 16.65 -21.81
CA SER A 154 3.96 17.34 -21.66
C SER A 154 3.87 18.57 -20.73
N LEU A 155 2.77 19.35 -20.85
CA LEU A 155 2.42 20.44 -19.93
C LEU A 155 2.34 19.95 -18.49
N ILE A 156 1.71 18.81 -18.28
CA ILE A 156 1.57 18.13 -16.99
C ILE A 156 2.93 17.73 -16.43
N ARG A 157 3.78 17.05 -17.20
CA ARG A 157 5.10 16.60 -16.70
C ARG A 157 5.99 17.77 -16.29
N ALA A 158 6.00 18.85 -17.06
CA ALA A 158 6.75 20.07 -16.76
C ALA A 158 6.16 20.85 -15.58
N PHE A 159 4.82 20.96 -15.49
CA PHE A 159 4.12 21.60 -14.37
C PHE A 159 4.43 20.90 -13.05
N PHE A 160 4.44 19.57 -13.05
CA PHE A 160 4.78 18.76 -11.89
C PHE A 160 6.25 18.85 -11.50
N SER A 161 7.15 18.85 -12.48
CA SER A 161 8.58 19.09 -12.22
C SER A 161 8.79 20.45 -11.54
N HIS A 162 8.08 21.50 -11.95
CA HIS A 162 8.15 22.83 -11.35
C HIS A 162 7.52 22.90 -9.94
N LEU A 163 6.36 22.25 -9.71
CA LEU A 163 5.73 22.14 -8.39
C LEU A 163 6.55 21.31 -7.39
N LEU A 164 7.21 20.26 -7.86
CA LEU A 164 8.11 19.40 -7.06
C LEU A 164 9.40 20.11 -6.65
N THR A 165 9.82 21.11 -7.42
CA THR A 165 11.11 21.81 -7.24
C THR A 165 10.97 23.22 -6.67
N SER A 166 9.76 23.82 -6.67
CA SER A 166 9.47 25.14 -6.09
C SER A 166 8.66 25.05 -4.79
N ASN A 167 8.91 26.01 -3.88
CA ASN A 167 8.17 26.14 -2.63
C ASN A 167 7.05 27.18 -2.75
N THR A 168 6.26 27.09 -3.81
CA THR A 168 5.19 28.05 -4.10
C THR A 168 4.00 27.85 -3.17
N ASN A 169 3.59 28.93 -2.49
CA ASN A 169 2.30 29.04 -1.80
C ASN A 169 1.25 29.47 -2.83
N ILE A 170 0.69 28.52 -3.57
CA ILE A 170 -0.48 28.79 -4.41
C ILE A 170 -1.66 29.06 -3.49
N SER A 171 -2.39 30.17 -3.69
CA SER A 171 -3.60 30.46 -2.91
C SER A 171 -4.67 29.39 -3.18
N SER A 172 -5.47 29.07 -2.17
CA SER A 172 -6.53 28.04 -2.28
C SER A 172 -7.49 28.33 -3.43
N GLU A 173 -7.78 29.60 -3.70
CA GLU A 173 -8.68 30.02 -4.77
C GLU A 173 -8.11 29.76 -6.17
N THR A 174 -6.83 30.07 -6.39
CA THR A 174 -6.12 29.78 -7.65
C THR A 174 -5.98 28.27 -7.85
N PHE A 175 -5.76 27.52 -6.78
CA PHE A 175 -5.67 26.06 -6.79
C PHE A 175 -6.99 25.37 -7.12
N SER A 176 -8.12 25.82 -6.53
CA SER A 176 -9.45 25.30 -6.85
C SER A 176 -9.83 25.56 -8.32
N LYS A 177 -9.45 26.73 -8.89
CA LYS A 177 -9.68 27.03 -10.31
C LYS A 177 -8.89 26.09 -11.24
N LEU A 178 -7.67 25.67 -10.87
CA LEU A 178 -6.92 24.65 -11.60
C LEU A 178 -7.63 23.28 -11.54
N LEU A 179 -8.08 22.85 -10.36
CA LEU A 179 -8.72 21.54 -10.17
C LEU A 179 -10.05 21.35 -10.90
N ILE A 180 -10.76 22.44 -11.22
CA ILE A 180 -12.07 22.43 -11.89
C ILE A 180 -11.92 22.25 -13.41
N ASN A 181 -10.81 22.68 -14.01
CA ASN A 181 -10.68 22.80 -15.47
C ASN A 181 -9.82 21.72 -16.15
N TYR A 182 -9.14 20.83 -15.42
CA TYR A 182 -8.26 19.82 -16.04
C TYR A 182 -8.79 18.39 -16.04
N PRO A 183 -8.35 17.55 -17.00
CA PRO A 183 -8.74 16.15 -17.09
C PRO A 183 -8.32 15.29 -15.89
N ASP A 184 -9.07 14.22 -15.71
CA ASP A 184 -9.00 13.17 -14.69
C ASP A 184 -7.58 12.63 -14.35
N GLU A 185 -6.72 12.50 -15.36
CA GLU A 185 -5.35 12.01 -15.22
C GLU A 185 -4.46 13.01 -14.48
N LEU A 186 -4.77 14.30 -14.58
CA LEU A 186 -4.00 15.37 -13.92
C LEU A 186 -4.41 15.53 -12.45
N ARG A 187 -5.70 15.38 -12.15
CA ARG A 187 -6.24 15.42 -10.78
C ARG A 187 -5.59 14.36 -9.89
N THR A 188 -5.36 13.17 -10.45
CA THR A 188 -4.62 12.06 -9.83
C THR A 188 -3.21 12.46 -9.39
N LEU A 189 -2.48 13.11 -10.28
CA LEU A 189 -1.09 13.49 -10.06
C LEU A 189 -1.00 14.59 -8.98
N ILE A 190 -1.94 15.55 -8.99
CA ILE A 190 -2.02 16.65 -8.02
C ILE A 190 -2.26 16.10 -6.61
N ILE A 191 -3.19 15.15 -6.47
CA ILE A 191 -3.51 14.51 -5.19
C ILE A 191 -2.30 13.71 -4.67
N SER A 192 -1.59 13.01 -5.56
CA SER A 192 -0.37 12.26 -5.20
C SER A 192 0.75 13.17 -4.67
N PHE A 193 0.93 14.34 -5.29
CA PHE A 193 1.89 15.35 -4.83
C PHE A 193 1.52 15.96 -3.46
N LEU A 194 0.23 16.27 -3.23
CA LEU A 194 -0.24 16.80 -1.94
C LEU A 194 -0.02 15.79 -0.80
N LYS A 195 -0.31 14.51 -1.06
CA LYS A 195 -0.02 13.40 -0.11
C LYS A 195 1.48 13.29 0.19
N HIS A 196 2.33 13.48 -0.82
CA HIS A 196 3.79 13.48 -0.64
C HIS A 196 4.31 14.70 0.14
N LYS A 197 3.80 15.92 -0.13
CA LYS A 197 4.31 17.18 0.46
C LYS A 197 3.80 17.45 1.88
N TYR A 198 2.52 17.15 2.16
CA TYR A 198 1.88 17.50 3.43
C TYR A 198 1.55 16.28 4.31
N GLY A 199 1.79 15.05 3.81
CA GLY A 199 1.36 13.81 4.43
C GLY A 199 -0.17 13.62 4.41
N ASP A 200 -0.67 12.52 4.99
CA ASP A 200 -2.10 12.21 5.19
C ASP A 200 -2.78 13.14 6.23
N ARG A 201 -2.50 14.45 6.21
CA ARG A 201 -3.13 15.39 7.14
C ARG A 201 -4.58 15.65 6.70
N GLN A 202 -5.52 15.15 7.51
CA GLN A 202 -6.97 15.28 7.37
C GLN A 202 -7.42 16.68 6.92
N SER A 203 -6.84 17.75 7.47
CA SER A 203 -7.19 19.14 7.16
C SER A 203 -7.00 19.56 5.70
N THR A 204 -6.08 18.92 4.96
CA THR A 204 -5.85 19.21 3.53
C THR A 204 -6.88 18.49 2.66
N LEU A 205 -7.36 17.33 3.11
CA LEU A 205 -8.42 16.54 2.47
C LEU A 205 -9.80 17.18 2.72
N ASP A 206 -10.04 17.70 3.91
CA ASP A 206 -11.29 18.39 4.26
C ASP A 206 -11.52 19.65 3.39
N ILE A 207 -10.44 20.38 3.05
CA ILE A 207 -10.48 21.54 2.13
C ILE A 207 -10.76 21.10 0.68
N LEU A 208 -10.25 19.93 0.26
CA LEU A 208 -10.53 19.34 -1.05
C LEU A 208 -11.98 18.88 -1.15
N GLU A 209 -12.51 18.23 -0.11
CA GLU A 209 -13.90 17.78 -0.04
C GLU A 209 -14.89 18.95 -0.10
N GLN A 210 -14.68 20.00 0.71
CA GLN A 210 -15.55 21.19 0.70
C GLN A 210 -15.54 21.96 -0.63
N SER A 211 -14.40 21.97 -1.35
CA SER A 211 -14.31 22.64 -2.65
C SER A 211 -14.96 21.83 -3.78
N MET A 212 -15.16 20.52 -3.61
CA MET A 212 -15.65 19.59 -4.64
C MET A 212 -17.15 19.25 -4.49
N GLU A 213 -17.75 19.47 -3.31
CA GLU A 213 -19.20 19.34 -3.07
C GLU A 213 -20.06 20.34 -3.89
N ASN A 214 -19.47 21.44 -4.37
CA ASN A 214 -20.23 22.53 -4.98
C ASN A 214 -20.68 22.32 -6.44
N ASN A 215 -20.34 21.23 -7.13
CA ASN A 215 -20.82 20.99 -8.50
C ASN A 215 -21.12 19.51 -8.76
N GLY A 216 -22.36 19.13 -8.45
CA GLY A 216 -22.88 17.77 -8.55
C GLY A 216 -23.06 17.29 -9.99
N ASN A 217 -22.22 16.33 -10.40
CA ASN A 217 -22.60 15.12 -11.17
C ASN A 217 -21.40 14.27 -11.61
N THR A 218 -20.18 14.70 -11.33
CA THR A 218 -18.95 13.96 -11.69
C THR A 218 -18.34 13.22 -10.50
N CYS A 219 -18.79 13.51 -9.27
CA CYS A 219 -18.25 12.97 -8.02
C CYS A 219 -18.47 11.44 -7.87
N ASP A 220 -19.69 10.97 -8.16
CA ASP A 220 -20.07 9.57 -7.88
C ASP A 220 -19.35 8.55 -8.77
N LYS A 221 -18.92 8.94 -9.97
CA LYS A 221 -18.15 8.06 -10.86
C LYS A 221 -16.66 8.03 -10.54
N PHE A 222 -16.13 9.08 -9.91
CA PHE A 222 -14.70 9.22 -9.64
C PHE A 222 -14.27 8.66 -8.29
N ILE A 223 -15.12 8.80 -7.27
CA ILE A 223 -14.92 8.21 -5.93
C ILE A 223 -14.80 6.68 -6.04
N HIS A 224 -15.64 6.02 -6.86
CA HIS A 224 -15.61 4.57 -7.03
C HIS A 224 -14.36 4.00 -7.73
N VAL A 225 -13.72 4.75 -8.64
CA VAL A 225 -12.55 4.27 -9.38
C VAL A 225 -11.24 4.54 -8.63
N PHE A 226 -11.15 5.65 -7.89
CA PHE A 226 -9.94 6.05 -7.17
C PHE A 226 -9.81 5.45 -5.76
N ASP A 227 -10.95 5.26 -5.06
CA ASP A 227 -10.97 4.48 -3.81
C ASP A 227 -10.55 3.03 -4.05
N GLY A 228 -10.92 2.45 -5.21
CA GLY A 228 -10.62 1.07 -5.55
C GLY A 228 -9.15 0.77 -5.87
N ILE A 229 -8.35 1.75 -6.31
CA ILE A 229 -6.96 1.47 -6.75
C ILE A 229 -5.92 1.91 -5.69
N THR A 230 -6.21 2.93 -4.88
CA THR A 230 -5.24 3.47 -3.91
C THR A 230 -5.45 3.00 -2.46
N ASN A 231 -6.65 2.59 -2.06
CA ASN A 231 -6.89 2.05 -0.70
C ASN A 231 -6.66 0.54 -0.56
N MET A 232 -6.82 -0.27 -1.62
CA MET A 232 -6.72 -1.74 -1.50
C MET A 232 -5.34 -2.26 -1.04
N SER A 233 -4.26 -1.49 -1.19
CA SER A 233 -2.91 -1.90 -0.76
C SER A 233 -2.71 -1.92 0.76
N LYS A 234 -3.57 -1.24 1.53
CA LYS A 234 -3.47 -1.14 3.00
C LYS A 234 -4.69 -1.69 3.75
N GLU A 235 -5.64 -2.24 3.01
CA GLU A 235 -6.85 -2.83 3.57
C GLU A 235 -6.53 -4.14 4.30
N LEU A 236 -7.18 -4.33 5.44
CA LEU A 236 -7.03 -5.53 6.26
C LEU A 236 -8.02 -6.56 5.75
N ILE A 237 -7.56 -7.63 5.12
CA ILE A 237 -8.42 -8.71 4.61
C ILE A 237 -8.18 -9.95 5.47
N LEU A 238 -9.20 -10.43 6.19
CA LEU A 238 -9.09 -11.60 7.04
C LEU A 238 -9.75 -12.80 6.37
N TYR A 239 -8.96 -13.83 6.11
CA TYR A 239 -9.47 -15.14 5.73
C TYR A 239 -9.86 -15.91 6.99
N HIS A 240 -11.14 -16.18 7.18
CA HIS A 240 -11.65 -16.85 8.38
C HIS A 240 -12.90 -17.70 8.14
N TYR A 241 -13.32 -18.40 9.18
CA TYR A 241 -14.68 -18.94 9.29
C TYR A 241 -15.23 -18.64 10.69
N PRO A 242 -16.55 -18.48 10.85
CA PRO A 242 -17.14 -18.01 12.10
C PRO A 242 -16.78 -18.88 13.32
N GLN A 243 -16.81 -20.21 13.16
CA GLN A 243 -16.60 -21.17 14.25
C GLN A 243 -15.13 -21.34 14.68
N SER A 244 -14.16 -20.67 14.04
CA SER A 244 -12.75 -20.77 14.43
C SER A 244 -12.48 -19.92 15.67
N THR A 245 -12.05 -20.55 16.77
CA THR A 245 -11.64 -19.83 18.00
C THR A 245 -10.41 -18.95 17.77
N PHE A 246 -9.44 -19.39 16.96
CA PHE A 246 -8.30 -18.55 16.60
C PHE A 246 -8.69 -17.38 15.70
N ALA A 247 -9.74 -17.52 14.88
CA ALA A 247 -10.26 -16.38 14.16
C ALA A 247 -11.06 -15.43 15.06
N GLU A 248 -11.76 -15.95 16.06
CA GLU A 248 -12.42 -15.12 17.09
C GLU A 248 -11.40 -14.25 17.81
N LYS A 249 -10.24 -14.80 18.18
CA LYS A 249 -9.11 -14.04 18.73
C LYS A 249 -8.75 -12.83 17.87
N VAL A 250 -8.59 -13.03 16.55
CA VAL A 250 -8.24 -11.92 15.64
C VAL A 250 -9.40 -10.94 15.48
N ARG A 251 -10.65 -11.41 15.38
CA ARG A 251 -11.83 -10.53 15.31
C ARG A 251 -11.97 -9.65 16.56
N MET A 252 -11.75 -10.20 17.74
CA MET A 252 -11.72 -9.43 18.99
C MET A 252 -10.59 -8.39 19.01
N ALA A 253 -9.43 -8.71 18.43
CA ALA A 253 -8.36 -7.73 18.24
C ALA A 253 -8.77 -6.60 17.28
N MET A 254 -9.48 -6.90 16.19
CA MET A 254 -10.07 -5.88 15.31
C MET A 254 -11.05 -4.99 16.07
N GLY A 255 -11.90 -5.55 16.93
CA GLY A 255 -12.85 -4.80 17.76
C GLY A 255 -12.20 -3.89 18.78
N LEU A 256 -11.17 -4.38 19.49
CA LEU A 256 -10.41 -3.58 20.45
C LEU A 256 -9.83 -2.31 19.79
N LYS A 257 -9.27 -2.45 18.58
CA LYS A 257 -8.73 -1.31 17.82
C LYS A 257 -9.77 -0.59 16.96
N LYS A 258 -11.05 -1.00 17.01
CA LYS A 258 -12.16 -0.46 16.21
C LYS A 258 -11.85 -0.41 14.70
N LEU A 259 -11.24 -1.48 14.19
CA LEU A 259 -10.73 -1.51 12.81
C LEU A 259 -11.86 -1.76 11.81
N LYS A 260 -11.71 -1.13 10.63
CA LYS A 260 -12.43 -1.51 9.42
C LYS A 260 -11.62 -2.57 8.67
N TRP A 261 -12.27 -3.65 8.25
CA TRP A 261 -11.60 -4.79 7.60
C TRP A 261 -12.55 -5.54 6.64
N PHE A 262 -11.98 -6.36 5.77
CA PHE A 262 -12.72 -7.19 4.83
C PHE A 262 -12.73 -8.65 5.28
N SER A 263 -13.90 -9.26 5.24
CA SER A 263 -14.16 -10.63 5.68
C SER A 263 -14.20 -11.55 4.46
N VAL A 264 -13.25 -12.49 4.40
CA VAL A 264 -13.28 -13.58 3.43
C VAL A 264 -13.64 -14.87 4.17
N ILE A 265 -14.88 -15.32 3.99
CA ILE A 265 -15.31 -16.62 4.50
C ILE A 265 -14.65 -17.74 3.70
N THR A 266 -13.88 -18.60 4.38
CA THR A 266 -13.16 -19.71 3.77
C THR A 266 -13.57 -21.06 4.34
N ASN A 267 -13.33 -22.13 3.58
CA ASN A 267 -13.62 -23.48 4.01
C ASN A 267 -12.78 -23.87 5.24
N ARG A 268 -13.41 -24.45 6.25
CA ARG A 268 -12.69 -24.93 7.46
C ARG A 268 -11.74 -26.10 7.18
N ILE A 269 -11.93 -26.83 6.08
CA ILE A 269 -11.13 -27.97 5.60
C ILE A 269 -10.63 -27.60 4.18
N PRO A 270 -9.35 -27.85 3.84
CA PRO A 270 -8.84 -27.67 2.46
C PRO A 270 -9.59 -28.54 1.43
N PRO A 271 -9.59 -28.19 0.12
CA PRO A 271 -8.81 -27.12 -0.50
C PRO A 271 -9.44 -25.73 -0.37
N ARG A 272 -8.60 -24.70 -0.42
CA ARG A 272 -8.96 -23.27 -0.49
C ARG A 272 -8.18 -22.63 -1.66
N PRO A 273 -8.59 -22.88 -2.91
CA PRO A 273 -7.73 -22.68 -4.09
C PRO A 273 -7.07 -21.30 -4.15
N HIS A 274 -7.81 -20.20 -3.91
CA HIS A 274 -7.25 -18.85 -3.90
C HIS A 274 -6.23 -18.62 -2.76
N LEU A 275 -6.59 -18.97 -1.53
CA LEU A 275 -5.74 -18.72 -0.35
C LEU A 275 -4.51 -19.64 -0.33
N ASP A 276 -4.69 -20.93 -0.65
CA ASP A 276 -3.61 -21.91 -0.70
C ASP A 276 -2.60 -21.50 -1.77
N PHE A 277 -3.07 -20.93 -2.88
CA PHE A 277 -2.21 -20.45 -3.95
C PHE A 277 -1.40 -19.20 -3.57
N LEU A 278 -1.96 -18.28 -2.77
CA LEU A 278 -1.22 -17.12 -2.23
C LEU A 278 -0.21 -17.55 -1.14
N THR A 279 -0.66 -18.34 -0.18
CA THR A 279 0.16 -18.71 1.00
C THR A 279 1.14 -19.83 0.74
N GLY A 280 1.05 -20.54 -0.39
CA GLY A 280 1.89 -21.69 -0.69
C GLY A 280 1.52 -22.93 0.10
N GLY A 281 0.24 -23.09 0.44
CA GLY A 281 -0.28 -24.26 1.14
C GLY A 281 -0.34 -24.13 2.67
N TYR A 282 -0.18 -22.94 3.24
CA TYR A 282 -0.35 -22.76 4.68
C TYR A 282 -1.77 -23.13 5.12
N ARG A 283 -1.87 -24.16 5.97
CA ARG A 283 -3.14 -24.85 6.22
C ARG A 283 -4.01 -24.22 7.31
N ARG A 284 -3.44 -23.40 8.20
CA ARG A 284 -4.18 -22.86 9.37
C ARG A 284 -4.95 -21.60 9.01
N ILE A 285 -6.01 -21.34 9.79
CA ILE A 285 -6.89 -20.17 9.67
C ILE A 285 -7.07 -19.59 11.08
N PRO A 286 -6.97 -18.26 11.25
CA PRO A 286 -7.01 -17.23 10.22
C PRO A 286 -5.68 -16.93 9.52
N VAL A 287 -5.78 -16.26 8.37
CA VAL A 287 -4.67 -15.57 7.69
C VAL A 287 -5.09 -14.13 7.44
N LEU A 288 -4.23 -13.16 7.75
CA LEU A 288 -4.46 -11.76 7.42
C LEU A 288 -3.70 -11.42 6.14
N GLN A 289 -4.37 -10.82 5.17
CA GLN A 289 -3.77 -10.21 3.99
C GLN A 289 -3.76 -8.69 4.13
N VAL A 290 -2.67 -8.07 3.71
CA VAL A 290 -2.55 -6.62 3.50
C VAL A 290 -1.86 -6.41 2.16
N GLY A 291 -2.63 -6.02 1.13
CA GLY A 291 -2.12 -6.02 -0.24
C GLY A 291 -1.59 -7.41 -0.65
N ALA A 292 -0.29 -7.50 -0.94
CA ALA A 292 0.44 -8.70 -1.32
C ALA A 292 1.24 -9.35 -0.17
N ASP A 293 1.04 -8.90 1.08
CA ASP A 293 1.62 -9.47 2.29
C ASP A 293 0.61 -10.38 3.00
N MET A 294 0.95 -11.67 3.16
CA MET A 294 0.14 -12.70 3.82
C MET A 294 0.72 -13.03 5.20
N TYR A 295 0.04 -12.63 6.27
CA TYR A 295 0.44 -12.88 7.66
C TYR A 295 -0.22 -14.13 8.21
N CYS A 296 0.59 -15.15 8.45
CA CYS A 296 0.19 -16.42 9.01
C CYS A 296 0.37 -16.43 10.54
N ASP A 297 -0.51 -17.16 11.24
CA ASP A 297 -0.56 -17.30 12.70
C ASP A 297 -1.04 -16.07 13.48
N THR A 298 -1.94 -16.31 14.44
CA THR A 298 -2.57 -15.22 15.22
C THR A 298 -1.58 -14.41 16.07
N HIS A 299 -0.46 -15.01 16.51
CA HIS A 299 0.57 -14.27 17.25
C HIS A 299 1.19 -13.18 16.39
N LEU A 300 1.47 -13.49 15.12
CA LEU A 300 2.01 -12.52 14.20
C LEU A 300 0.94 -11.53 13.74
N ILE A 301 -0.27 -12.01 13.43
CA ILE A 301 -1.38 -11.14 13.01
C ILE A 301 -1.63 -10.04 14.05
N LEU A 302 -1.71 -10.37 15.34
CA LEU A 302 -1.92 -9.34 16.38
C LEU A 302 -0.76 -8.32 16.42
N ARG A 303 0.49 -8.75 16.27
CA ARG A 303 1.65 -7.83 16.17
C ARG A 303 1.58 -6.94 14.94
N THR A 304 1.18 -7.50 13.81
CA THR A 304 0.99 -6.74 12.57
C THR A 304 -0.11 -5.69 12.71
N LEU A 305 -1.25 -6.06 13.30
CA LEU A 305 -2.33 -5.11 13.57
C LEU A 305 -1.89 -3.99 14.53
N ASP A 306 -1.07 -4.30 15.53
CA ASP A 306 -0.49 -3.30 16.44
C ASP A 306 0.44 -2.33 15.69
N ARG A 307 1.32 -2.87 14.84
CA ARG A 307 2.26 -2.09 14.01
C ARG A 307 1.56 -1.20 13.00
N LEU A 308 0.51 -1.70 12.35
CA LEU A 308 -0.23 -0.95 11.31
C LEU A 308 -1.14 0.14 11.88
N ARG A 309 -1.44 0.09 13.18
CA ARG A 309 -2.38 1.01 13.84
C ARG A 309 -1.80 1.53 15.16
N PRO A 310 -0.66 2.25 15.11
CA PRO A 310 0.06 2.73 16.29
C PRO A 310 -0.72 3.79 17.08
N ASP A 311 -1.70 4.46 16.46
CA ASP A 311 -2.51 5.51 17.08
C ASP A 311 -3.60 4.97 18.03
N SER A 312 -3.71 3.64 18.15
CA SER A 312 -4.63 2.96 19.06
C SER A 312 -3.86 2.26 20.18
N PRO A 313 -4.48 2.01 21.36
CA PRO A 313 -3.81 1.33 22.47
C PRO A 313 -3.08 0.06 22.00
N SER A 314 -1.83 -0.08 22.43
CA SER A 314 -1.02 -1.23 22.06
C SER A 314 -1.57 -2.49 22.70
N PHE A 315 -1.65 -3.57 21.92
CA PHE A 315 -1.98 -4.89 22.45
C PHE A 315 -0.91 -5.43 23.41
N PHE A 316 0.31 -4.90 23.34
CA PHE A 316 1.50 -5.40 24.02
C PHE A 316 2.12 -4.34 24.96
N SER A 317 1.28 -3.49 25.56
CA SER A 317 1.70 -2.50 26.58
C SER A 317 2.48 -3.13 27.74
N ASN A 318 2.11 -4.36 28.11
CA ASN A 318 2.79 -5.14 29.13
C ASN A 318 3.74 -6.18 28.49
N ARG A 319 4.98 -6.26 28.99
CA ARG A 319 6.01 -7.17 28.47
C ARG A 319 5.68 -8.66 28.70
N LEU A 320 4.80 -8.97 29.65
CA LEU A 320 4.33 -10.33 29.93
C LEU A 320 3.24 -10.80 28.97
N THR A 321 2.62 -9.89 28.20
CA THR A 321 1.49 -10.24 27.34
C THR A 321 1.83 -11.37 26.36
N GLN A 322 2.92 -11.22 25.61
CA GLN A 322 3.26 -12.18 24.56
C GLN A 322 3.57 -13.61 25.08
N PRO A 323 4.42 -13.81 26.11
CA PRO A 323 4.63 -15.15 26.66
C PRO A 323 3.38 -15.74 27.32
N LEU A 324 2.52 -14.93 27.94
CA LEU A 324 1.26 -15.42 28.52
C LEU A 324 0.24 -15.83 27.45
N CYS A 325 0.14 -15.09 26.34
CA CYS A 325 -0.66 -15.51 25.19
C CYS A 325 -0.18 -16.87 24.65
N TRP A 326 1.14 -17.03 24.51
CA TRP A 326 1.75 -18.26 24.00
C TRP A 326 1.46 -19.45 24.91
N TRP A 327 1.67 -19.27 26.22
CA TRP A 327 1.36 -20.28 27.22
C TRP A 327 -0.12 -20.69 27.16
N TRP A 328 -1.04 -19.73 27.17
CA TRP A 328 -2.47 -20.01 27.20
C TRP A 328 -2.94 -20.81 25.98
N ASP A 329 -2.58 -20.36 24.77
CA ASP A 329 -2.93 -21.05 23.53
C ASP A 329 -2.44 -22.51 23.54
N LYS A 330 -1.20 -22.74 23.98
CA LYS A 330 -0.58 -24.07 23.98
C LYS A 330 -1.08 -24.97 25.11
N ALA A 331 -1.31 -24.42 26.29
CA ALA A 331 -1.70 -25.20 27.46
C ALA A 331 -3.17 -25.66 27.41
N ILE A 332 -4.06 -24.85 26.82
CA ILE A 332 -5.50 -25.08 26.93
C ILE A 332 -6.11 -25.64 25.66
N PHE A 333 -5.69 -25.19 24.46
CA PHE A 333 -6.41 -25.49 23.23
C PHE A 333 -6.48 -26.99 22.90
N GLU A 334 -5.37 -27.71 23.08
CA GLU A 334 -5.35 -29.16 22.82
C GLU A 334 -6.26 -29.93 23.78
N GLU A 335 -6.25 -29.58 25.07
CA GLU A 335 -7.12 -30.19 26.07
C GLU A 335 -8.60 -29.94 25.75
N LEU A 336 -8.96 -28.72 25.33
CA LEU A 336 -10.31 -28.40 24.87
C LEU A 336 -10.71 -29.19 23.62
N LEU A 337 -9.78 -29.43 22.71
CA LEU A 337 -10.04 -30.23 21.52
C LEU A 337 -10.30 -31.70 21.88
N ARG A 338 -9.49 -32.28 22.75
CA ARG A 338 -9.67 -33.65 23.28
C ARG A 338 -11.01 -33.78 23.99
N LEU A 339 -11.35 -32.83 24.84
CA LEU A 339 -12.64 -32.80 25.54
C LEU A 339 -13.82 -32.78 24.57
N ARG A 340 -13.76 -31.92 23.53
CA ARG A 340 -14.81 -31.84 22.51
C ARG A 340 -14.97 -33.15 21.75
N VAL A 341 -13.87 -33.82 21.42
CA VAL A 341 -13.92 -35.13 20.76
C VAL A 341 -14.51 -36.19 21.68
N GLY A 342 -14.12 -36.23 22.97
CA GLY A 342 -14.65 -37.17 23.95
C GLY A 342 -16.14 -37.01 24.22
N LEU A 343 -16.64 -35.77 24.31
CA LEU A 343 -18.06 -35.50 24.59
C LEU A 343 -18.95 -35.60 23.35
N HIS A 344 -18.46 -35.13 22.20
CA HIS A 344 -19.31 -34.88 21.03
C HIS A 344 -18.80 -35.52 19.75
N GLY A 345 -17.80 -36.40 19.80
CA GLY A 345 -17.17 -37.02 18.63
C GLY A 345 -18.18 -37.65 17.65
N ASP A 346 -19.24 -38.29 18.14
CA ASP A 346 -20.29 -38.90 17.32
C ASP A 346 -21.13 -37.88 16.53
N LYS A 347 -21.18 -36.63 17.01
CA LYS A 347 -21.89 -35.51 16.37
C LYS A 347 -20.99 -34.73 15.41
N LEU A 348 -19.68 -34.99 15.40
CA LEU A 348 -18.74 -34.30 14.53
C LEU A 348 -18.75 -34.96 13.13
N PRO A 349 -18.74 -34.16 12.04
CA PRO A 349 -18.73 -34.72 10.69
C PRO A 349 -17.51 -35.62 10.44
N LYS A 350 -17.74 -36.80 9.86
CA LYS A 350 -16.67 -37.79 9.58
C LYS A 350 -15.52 -37.22 8.76
N GLU A 351 -15.86 -36.40 7.76
CA GLU A 351 -14.86 -35.70 6.93
C GLU A 351 -13.99 -34.76 7.75
N TRP A 352 -14.57 -34.06 8.74
CA TRP A 352 -13.82 -33.20 9.64
C TRP A 352 -12.90 -34.03 10.54
N LEU A 353 -13.36 -35.14 11.11
CA LEU A 353 -12.52 -36.01 11.93
C LEU A 353 -11.33 -36.57 11.13
N SER A 354 -11.57 -37.01 9.89
CA SER A 354 -10.53 -37.48 8.98
C SER A 354 -9.51 -36.39 8.63
N ASP A 355 -9.98 -35.17 8.33
CA ASP A 355 -9.10 -34.01 8.13
C ASP A 355 -8.26 -33.71 9.37
N ARG A 356 -8.88 -33.69 10.56
CA ARG A 356 -8.16 -33.38 11.80
C ARG A 356 -7.12 -34.43 12.18
N GLN A 357 -7.40 -35.70 11.91
CA GLN A 357 -6.40 -36.75 12.11
C GLN A 357 -5.17 -36.57 11.20
N LYS A 358 -5.34 -36.09 9.97
CA LYS A 358 -4.22 -35.73 9.08
C LYS A 358 -3.52 -34.44 9.52
N PHE A 359 -4.29 -33.47 10.01
CA PHE A 359 -3.79 -32.18 10.48
C PHE A 359 -2.95 -32.31 11.75
N ALA A 360 -3.36 -33.13 12.72
CA ALA A 360 -2.67 -33.32 13.99
C ALA A 360 -2.53 -34.83 14.28
N PRO A 361 -1.62 -35.54 13.56
CA PRO A 361 -1.49 -37.00 13.67
C PRO A 361 -1.11 -37.49 15.07
N GLN A 362 -0.53 -36.62 15.91
CA GLN A 362 -0.19 -36.89 17.30
C GLN A 362 -1.40 -36.86 18.25
N ILE A 363 -2.56 -36.34 17.80
CA ILE A 363 -3.80 -36.33 18.57
C ILE A 363 -4.71 -37.44 18.03
N THR A 364 -5.34 -38.16 18.95
CA THR A 364 -6.36 -39.15 18.62
C THR A 364 -7.71 -38.45 18.47
N PHE A 365 -8.35 -38.57 17.30
CA PHE A 365 -9.66 -37.97 17.03
C PHE A 365 -10.82 -38.97 17.08
N THR A 366 -10.76 -39.97 17.96
CA THR A 366 -11.86 -40.90 18.22
C THR A 366 -12.55 -40.54 19.53
N LYS A 367 -13.87 -40.70 19.60
CA LYS A 367 -14.62 -40.46 20.83
C LYS A 367 -14.15 -41.38 21.95
N ALA A 368 -14.10 -42.69 21.69
CA ALA A 368 -13.78 -43.72 22.68
C ALA A 368 -12.42 -43.49 23.36
N ASP A 369 -11.39 -43.05 22.60
CA ASP A 369 -10.07 -42.81 23.18
C ASP A 369 -10.02 -41.54 24.05
N ASN A 370 -10.87 -40.55 23.79
CA ASN A 370 -10.89 -39.31 24.57
C ASN A 370 -11.90 -39.36 25.73
N GLU A 371 -12.97 -40.14 25.60
CA GLU A 371 -14.05 -40.22 26.60
C GLU A 371 -13.54 -40.73 27.96
N LYS A 372 -12.64 -41.72 27.95
CA LYS A 372 -12.01 -42.25 29.16
C LYS A 372 -11.16 -41.23 29.93
N ASP A 373 -10.63 -40.22 29.24
CA ASP A 373 -9.71 -39.23 29.79
C ASP A 373 -10.43 -37.92 30.18
N ILE A 374 -11.76 -37.82 29.98
CA ILE A 374 -12.55 -36.62 30.30
C ILE A 374 -12.26 -36.09 31.71
N PRO A 375 -12.27 -36.91 32.80
CA PRO A 375 -12.01 -36.39 34.15
C PRO A 375 -10.62 -35.73 34.28
N LEU A 376 -9.59 -36.33 33.67
CA LEU A 376 -8.24 -35.80 33.71
C LEU A 376 -8.09 -34.54 32.86
N THR A 377 -8.67 -34.51 31.66
CA THR A 377 -8.67 -33.33 30.79
C THR A 377 -9.42 -32.16 31.44
N VAL A 378 -10.58 -32.41 32.05
CA VAL A 378 -11.33 -31.39 32.81
C VAL A 378 -10.52 -30.88 34.00
N GLN A 379 -9.84 -31.76 34.75
CA GLN A 379 -8.94 -31.36 35.84
C GLN A 379 -7.82 -30.42 35.33
N ARG A 380 -7.17 -30.76 34.22
CA ARG A 380 -6.08 -29.95 33.64
C ARG A 380 -6.55 -28.56 33.21
N ILE A 381 -7.70 -28.48 32.55
CA ILE A 381 -8.29 -27.19 32.16
C ILE A 381 -8.62 -26.36 33.40
N ASN A 382 -9.26 -26.96 34.42
CA ASN A 382 -9.60 -26.25 35.66
C ASN A 382 -8.36 -25.70 36.39
N ALA A 383 -7.23 -26.42 36.38
CA ALA A 383 -6.00 -25.95 37.01
C ALA A 383 -5.52 -24.61 36.42
N HIS A 384 -5.64 -24.44 35.10
CA HIS A 384 -5.29 -23.19 34.42
C HIS A 384 -6.39 -22.12 34.53
N LEU A 385 -7.67 -22.52 34.54
CA LEU A 385 -8.78 -21.59 34.83
C LEU A 385 -8.66 -20.96 36.21
N ALA A 386 -8.24 -21.73 37.23
CA ALA A 386 -7.99 -21.20 38.57
C ALA A 386 -6.94 -20.08 38.55
N TRP A 387 -5.86 -20.20 37.78
CA TRP A 387 -4.86 -19.13 37.65
C TRP A 387 -5.45 -17.88 37.00
N LEU A 388 -6.23 -18.04 35.94
CA LEU A 388 -6.90 -16.93 35.26
C LEU A 388 -7.88 -16.21 36.20
N THR A 389 -8.69 -16.97 36.93
CA THR A 389 -9.64 -16.42 37.90
C THR A 389 -8.91 -15.68 39.02
N ASN A 390 -7.83 -16.25 39.56
CA ASN A 390 -7.04 -15.64 40.63
C ASN A 390 -6.40 -14.31 40.21
N MET A 391 -6.08 -14.12 38.92
CA MET A 391 -5.61 -12.83 38.43
C MET A 391 -6.63 -11.71 38.63
N LEU A 392 -7.93 -12.04 38.75
CA LEU A 392 -9.01 -11.06 38.94
C LEU A 392 -9.44 -10.90 40.41
N ASP A 393 -8.74 -11.54 41.37
CA ASP A 393 -9.12 -11.55 42.79
C ASP A 393 -9.05 -10.17 43.46
N ASP A 394 -8.14 -9.30 42.99
CA ASP A 394 -7.95 -7.95 43.51
C ASP A 394 -8.92 -6.92 42.92
N GLY A 395 -9.89 -7.37 42.12
CA GLY A 395 -10.92 -6.51 41.52
C GLY A 395 -10.45 -5.75 40.28
N ARG A 396 -9.25 -6.04 39.74
CA ARG A 396 -8.78 -5.42 38.49
C ARG A 396 -9.73 -5.65 37.32
N MET A 397 -9.72 -4.71 36.38
CA MET A 397 -10.62 -4.76 35.21
C MET A 397 -10.18 -5.76 34.14
N PHE A 398 -8.87 -5.87 33.94
CA PHE A 398 -8.21 -6.68 32.90
C PHE A 398 -7.10 -7.53 33.52
N LEU A 399 -6.74 -8.65 32.89
CA LEU A 399 -5.92 -9.70 33.50
C LEU A 399 -4.56 -9.20 33.99
N LEU A 400 -3.92 -8.32 33.22
CA LEU A 400 -2.61 -7.76 33.55
C LEU A 400 -2.67 -6.49 34.41
N GLY A 401 -3.87 -6.05 34.80
CA GLY A 401 -4.06 -4.88 35.66
C GLY A 401 -3.93 -3.52 34.95
N ASP A 402 -3.71 -3.52 33.64
CA ASP A 402 -3.65 -2.30 32.83
C ASP A 402 -5.02 -1.59 32.75
N SER A 403 -5.04 -0.32 32.37
CA SER A 403 -6.27 0.46 32.20
C SER A 403 -7.07 0.10 30.95
N MET A 404 -6.46 -0.62 30.00
CA MET A 404 -7.04 -1.09 28.75
C MET A 404 -6.77 -2.60 28.59
N PRO A 405 -7.65 -3.36 27.91
CA PRO A 405 -7.42 -4.78 27.70
C PRO A 405 -6.21 -5.01 26.79
N SER A 406 -5.48 -6.09 27.05
CA SER A 406 -4.29 -6.49 26.31
C SER A 406 -4.61 -7.61 25.30
N ALA A 407 -3.62 -8.00 24.48
CA ALA A 407 -3.73 -9.25 23.71
C ALA A 407 -3.93 -10.49 24.60
N PHE A 408 -3.52 -10.45 25.87
CA PHE A 408 -3.72 -11.58 26.78
C PHE A 408 -5.18 -11.71 27.21
N ASP A 409 -5.89 -10.60 27.41
CA ASP A 409 -7.34 -10.63 27.64
C ASP A 409 -8.10 -11.25 26.46
N ILE A 410 -7.74 -10.85 25.23
CA ILE A 410 -8.31 -11.41 24.00
C ILE A 410 -7.96 -12.91 23.85
N THR A 411 -6.72 -13.29 24.20
CA THR A 411 -6.24 -14.67 24.13
C THR A 411 -6.95 -15.56 25.15
N ALA A 412 -7.12 -15.11 26.39
CA ALA A 412 -7.93 -15.80 27.39
C ALA A 412 -9.38 -15.95 26.91
N TYR A 413 -9.96 -14.87 26.38
CA TYR A 413 -11.34 -14.82 25.97
C TYR A 413 -11.69 -15.84 24.88
N HIS A 414 -10.91 -16.01 23.82
CA HIS A 414 -11.35 -16.87 22.71
C HIS A 414 -11.44 -18.37 23.09
N LEU A 415 -10.63 -18.85 24.03
CA LEU A 415 -10.74 -20.24 24.52
C LEU A 415 -11.89 -20.40 25.51
N LEU A 416 -12.20 -19.37 26.30
CA LEU A 416 -13.43 -19.37 27.11
C LEU A 416 -14.68 -19.26 26.25
N TRP A 417 -14.62 -18.49 25.17
CA TRP A 417 -15.65 -18.44 24.14
C TRP A 417 -15.81 -19.81 23.46
N PHE A 418 -14.69 -20.49 23.13
CA PHE A 418 -14.73 -21.85 22.62
C PHE A 418 -15.46 -22.78 23.59
N ILE A 419 -15.22 -22.67 24.90
CA ILE A 419 -15.92 -23.47 25.89
C ILE A 419 -17.43 -23.21 25.80
N LYS A 420 -17.80 -21.93 25.89
CA LYS A 420 -19.19 -21.48 25.89
C LYS A 420 -19.98 -21.93 24.65
N VAL A 421 -19.36 -21.93 23.47
CA VAL A 421 -20.04 -22.29 22.21
C VAL A 421 -20.00 -23.79 21.88
N ASN A 422 -19.23 -24.60 22.61
CA ASN A 422 -19.09 -26.03 22.31
C ASN A 422 -19.52 -26.99 23.43
N PHE A 423 -19.69 -26.55 24.68
CA PHE A 423 -19.96 -27.43 25.83
C PHE A 423 -21.20 -27.01 26.64
N GLU A 424 -22.23 -26.50 25.96
CA GLU A 424 -23.47 -25.93 26.49
C GLU A 424 -23.82 -26.32 27.95
N ASN A 425 -24.49 -27.47 28.14
CA ASN A 425 -25.06 -27.88 29.43
C ASN A 425 -23.98 -28.41 30.39
N GLU A 426 -22.91 -28.96 29.84
CA GLU A 426 -21.80 -29.58 30.56
C GLU A 426 -20.87 -28.54 31.21
N THR A 427 -20.92 -27.28 30.76
CA THR A 427 -20.03 -26.21 31.21
C THR A 427 -20.10 -26.01 32.72
N LYS A 428 -21.29 -26.08 33.34
CA LYS A 428 -21.44 -25.86 34.79
C LYS A 428 -20.81 -26.98 35.61
N ASP A 429 -20.94 -28.22 35.15
CA ASP A 429 -20.44 -29.39 35.86
C ASP A 429 -18.91 -29.52 35.71
N PHE A 430 -18.40 -29.24 34.50
CA PHE A 430 -16.97 -29.34 34.24
C PHE A 430 -16.17 -28.10 34.63
N PHE A 431 -16.74 -26.91 34.54
CA PHE A 431 -16.01 -25.65 34.71
C PHE A 431 -16.73 -24.69 35.66
N PRO A 432 -16.82 -25.02 36.96
CA PRO A 432 -17.54 -24.19 37.94
C PRO A 432 -16.96 -22.76 38.04
N GLU A 433 -15.65 -22.60 37.83
CA GLU A 433 -14.98 -21.29 37.82
C GLU A 433 -15.59 -20.29 36.82
N LEU A 434 -16.19 -20.77 35.72
CA LEU A 434 -16.82 -19.90 34.72
C LEU A 434 -18.10 -19.22 35.23
N SER A 435 -18.64 -19.67 36.36
CA SER A 435 -19.79 -19.05 37.02
C SER A 435 -19.38 -17.97 38.04
N GLN A 436 -18.08 -17.80 38.30
CA GLN A 436 -17.61 -16.78 39.25
C GLN A 436 -17.96 -15.37 38.74
N PRO A 437 -18.64 -14.51 39.54
CA PRO A 437 -19.12 -13.22 39.08
C PRO A 437 -18.03 -12.33 38.43
N ARG A 438 -16.82 -12.33 39.00
CA ARG A 438 -15.68 -11.57 38.47
C ARG A 438 -15.26 -12.00 37.07
N LEU A 439 -15.23 -13.31 36.80
CA LEU A 439 -14.84 -13.86 35.51
C LEU A 439 -15.97 -13.65 34.49
N VAL A 440 -17.23 -13.80 34.90
CA VAL A 440 -18.40 -13.48 34.07
C VAL A 440 -18.38 -12.01 33.66
N SER A 441 -18.16 -11.08 34.61
CA SER A 441 -18.09 -9.66 34.31
C SER A 441 -16.90 -9.31 33.42
N TRP A 442 -15.72 -9.91 33.65
CA TRP A 442 -14.57 -9.75 32.74
C TRP A 442 -14.88 -10.27 31.34
N PHE A 443 -15.47 -11.45 31.22
CA PHE A 443 -15.81 -12.06 29.93
C PHE A 443 -16.78 -11.16 29.15
N GLN A 444 -17.80 -10.62 29.81
CA GLN A 444 -18.75 -9.68 29.20
C GLN A 444 -18.08 -8.39 28.75
N ARG A 445 -17.15 -7.84 29.54
CA ARG A 445 -16.36 -6.66 29.15
C ARG A 445 -15.54 -6.92 27.89
N ILE A 446 -14.87 -8.06 27.81
CA ILE A 446 -14.09 -8.41 26.61
C ILE A 446 -15.02 -8.65 25.42
N ALA A 447 -16.13 -9.37 25.60
CA ALA A 447 -17.12 -9.58 24.54
C ALA A 447 -17.67 -8.26 23.96
N ALA A 448 -17.85 -7.23 24.81
CA ALA A 448 -18.37 -5.93 24.40
C ALA A 448 -17.41 -5.13 23.48
N LEU A 449 -16.15 -5.55 23.33
CA LEU A 449 -15.24 -4.96 22.34
C LEU A 449 -15.73 -5.18 20.90
N GLY A 450 -16.55 -6.21 20.67
CA GLY A 450 -17.06 -6.56 19.35
C GLY A 450 -15.95 -6.96 18.38
N HIS A 451 -16.25 -6.86 17.08
CA HIS A 451 -15.35 -7.33 16.01
C HIS A 451 -14.88 -6.22 15.07
N GLY A 452 -15.08 -4.95 15.44
CA GLY A 452 -14.82 -3.82 14.55
C GLY A 452 -15.92 -3.68 13.50
N THR A 453 -15.57 -3.22 12.30
CA THR A 453 -16.51 -3.10 11.17
C THR A 453 -15.99 -3.91 10.00
N SER A 454 -16.73 -4.96 9.63
CA SER A 454 -16.36 -5.85 8.53
C SER A 454 -17.24 -5.65 7.31
N ILE A 455 -16.66 -5.78 6.12
CA ILE A 455 -17.36 -5.89 4.84
C ILE A 455 -17.01 -7.25 4.22
N ASP A 456 -18.00 -8.04 3.84
CA ASP A 456 -17.74 -9.33 3.20
C ASP A 456 -17.24 -9.14 1.76
N ILE A 457 -16.19 -9.87 1.39
CA ILE A 457 -15.70 -10.00 0.01
C ILE A 457 -15.42 -11.47 -0.31
N THR A 458 -15.40 -11.79 -1.59
CA THR A 458 -15.07 -13.12 -2.08
C THR A 458 -13.56 -13.40 -2.02
N ALA A 459 -13.20 -14.68 -1.95
CA ALA A 459 -11.80 -15.10 -2.03
C ALA A 459 -11.14 -14.73 -3.37
N GLU A 460 -11.92 -14.61 -4.44
CA GLU A 460 -11.44 -14.18 -5.77
C GLU A 460 -11.10 -12.69 -5.79
N GLU A 461 -11.94 -11.83 -5.19
CA GLU A 461 -11.66 -10.40 -5.06
C GLU A 461 -10.38 -10.17 -4.24
N ALA A 462 -10.25 -10.82 -3.08
CA ALA A 462 -9.04 -10.75 -2.26
C ALA A 462 -7.79 -11.22 -3.02
N PHE A 463 -7.93 -12.27 -3.84
CA PHE A 463 -6.85 -12.75 -4.71
C PHE A 463 -6.43 -11.72 -5.77
N LYS A 464 -7.40 -11.05 -6.41
CA LYS A 464 -7.12 -9.97 -7.38
C LYS A 464 -6.39 -8.81 -6.72
N ILE A 465 -6.77 -8.45 -5.48
CA ILE A 465 -6.08 -7.40 -4.70
C ILE A 465 -4.61 -7.76 -4.50
N ALA A 466 -4.31 -8.98 -4.04
CA ALA A 466 -2.93 -9.42 -3.83
C ALA A 466 -2.09 -9.39 -5.11
N LYS A 467 -2.69 -9.76 -6.24
CA LYS A 467 -1.99 -9.80 -7.53
C LYS A 467 -1.68 -8.42 -8.12
N GLN A 468 -2.45 -7.39 -7.77
CA GLN A 468 -2.37 -6.05 -8.38
C GLN A 468 -1.37 -5.11 -7.69
N VAL A 469 -0.80 -5.52 -6.56
CA VAL A 469 0.09 -4.69 -5.76
C VAL A 469 1.40 -5.41 -5.47
N GLU A 470 2.48 -4.66 -5.31
CA GLU A 470 3.75 -5.21 -4.85
C GLU A 470 3.74 -5.36 -3.32
N PRO A 471 4.36 -6.41 -2.77
CA PRO A 471 4.42 -6.62 -1.34
C PRO A 471 5.42 -5.63 -0.71
N SER A 472 5.22 -5.34 0.57
CA SER A 472 6.09 -4.42 1.31
C SER A 472 7.52 -4.96 1.35
N GLU A 473 8.51 -4.18 0.94
CA GLU A 473 9.92 -4.57 1.06
C GLU A 473 10.37 -4.44 2.53
N PRO A 474 10.71 -5.55 3.21
CA PRO A 474 11.17 -5.48 4.58
C PRO A 474 12.53 -4.79 4.65
N ASN A 475 12.66 -3.77 5.49
CA ASN A 475 13.91 -3.04 5.71
C ASN A 475 14.78 -3.63 6.84
N TYR A 476 14.33 -4.74 7.45
CA TYR A 476 15.04 -5.45 8.52
C TYR A 476 15.55 -6.79 7.98
N ILE A 477 16.83 -6.82 7.60
CA ILE A 477 17.54 -8.09 7.45
C ILE A 477 18.30 -8.30 8.76
N ASP A 478 18.13 -9.45 9.41
CA ASP A 478 18.89 -9.83 10.60
C ASP A 478 20.38 -10.03 10.25
N ASN A 479 21.08 -8.92 10.07
CA ASN A 479 22.54 -8.85 9.96
C ASN A 479 23.21 -8.89 11.34
N LYS A 480 22.42 -8.87 12.43
CA LYS A 480 22.93 -8.77 13.80
C LYS A 480 23.23 -10.14 14.40
N ARG A 481 22.59 -11.21 13.93
CA ARG A 481 22.84 -12.57 14.39
C ARG A 481 23.65 -13.34 13.35
N LYS A 482 24.52 -14.25 13.80
CA LYS A 482 25.08 -15.31 12.96
C LYS A 482 23.96 -16.28 12.55
N SER A 483 23.01 -15.81 11.76
CA SER A 483 22.04 -16.65 11.08
C SER A 483 22.80 -17.42 10.00
N LYS A 484 22.56 -18.73 9.89
CA LYS A 484 23.04 -19.53 8.75
C LYS A 484 22.25 -19.24 7.46
N TRP A 485 21.21 -18.40 7.56
CA TRP A 485 20.33 -18.05 6.45
C TRP A 485 20.72 -16.69 5.86
N HIS A 486 20.72 -16.61 4.53
CA HIS A 486 21.09 -15.42 3.76
C HIS A 486 19.96 -15.04 2.80
N LYS A 487 19.67 -13.73 2.69
CA LYS A 487 18.64 -13.20 1.78
C LYS A 487 18.86 -13.77 0.37
N GLY A 488 17.79 -14.24 -0.27
CA GLY A 488 17.83 -14.88 -1.58
C GLY A 488 17.88 -16.40 -1.55
N GLN A 489 18.15 -17.04 -0.40
CA GLN A 489 18.12 -18.50 -0.29
C GLN A 489 16.70 -19.07 -0.42
N CYS A 490 16.57 -20.23 -1.07
CA CYS A 490 15.32 -20.99 -1.10
C CYS A 490 15.16 -21.76 0.21
N LEU A 491 14.18 -21.37 1.02
CA LEU A 491 13.88 -21.99 2.31
C LEU A 491 12.44 -22.51 2.30
N GLN A 492 12.17 -23.38 3.28
CA GLN A 492 10.81 -23.74 3.65
C GLN A 492 10.55 -23.51 5.13
N VAL A 493 9.32 -23.10 5.42
CA VAL A 493 8.80 -22.83 6.76
C VAL A 493 7.60 -23.72 7.01
N LEU A 494 7.54 -24.38 8.16
CA LEU A 494 6.41 -25.21 8.57
C LEU A 494 6.13 -25.05 10.07
N PRO A 495 4.86 -25.15 10.52
CA PRO A 495 4.58 -25.24 11.93
C PRO A 495 5.30 -26.43 12.58
N ASN A 496 5.73 -26.27 13.84
CA ASN A 496 6.43 -27.31 14.59
C ASN A 496 5.49 -28.24 15.42
N ASP A 497 4.19 -27.93 15.42
CA ASP A 497 3.14 -28.65 16.13
C ASP A 497 2.12 -29.29 15.16
N MET A 498 1.03 -28.59 14.77
CA MET A 498 -0.05 -29.15 13.95
C MET A 498 -0.12 -28.55 12.53
N GLY A 499 -0.63 -29.27 11.56
CA GLY A 499 -0.78 -28.79 10.18
C GLY A 499 0.57 -28.47 9.56
N ARG A 500 1.53 -29.40 9.70
CA ARG A 500 2.94 -29.28 9.31
C ARG A 500 3.14 -29.35 7.79
N GLU A 501 2.42 -28.51 7.05
CA GLU A 501 2.58 -28.33 5.60
C GLU A 501 3.70 -27.31 5.33
N PRO A 502 4.73 -27.65 4.54
CA PRO A 502 5.82 -26.72 4.25
C PRO A 502 5.40 -25.65 3.25
N VAL A 503 5.67 -24.39 3.60
CA VAL A 503 5.59 -23.26 2.67
C VAL A 503 6.99 -22.95 2.18
N GLN A 504 7.18 -23.04 0.86
CA GLN A 504 8.45 -22.80 0.20
C GLN A 504 8.51 -21.39 -0.41
N GLY A 505 9.69 -20.76 -0.35
CA GLY A 505 9.91 -19.47 -0.99
C GLY A 505 11.34 -18.95 -0.80
N THR A 506 11.60 -17.80 -1.41
CA THR A 506 12.87 -17.08 -1.29
C THR A 506 12.91 -16.32 0.03
N PHE A 507 13.90 -16.56 0.87
CA PHE A 507 14.09 -15.85 2.12
C PHE A 507 14.39 -14.37 1.88
N ILE A 508 13.53 -13.48 2.39
CA ILE A 508 13.67 -12.02 2.20
C ILE A 508 14.21 -11.34 3.45
N ALA A 509 13.66 -11.69 4.62
CA ALA A 509 13.92 -11.00 5.87
C ALA A 509 13.56 -11.86 7.09
N ALA A 510 14.16 -11.53 8.22
CA ALA A 510 13.75 -12.02 9.53
C ALA A 510 14.16 -11.01 10.61
N ASP A 511 13.46 -11.01 11.73
CA ASP A 511 13.85 -10.33 12.97
C ASP A 511 13.72 -11.28 14.17
N ASP A 512 13.48 -10.75 15.37
CA ASP A 512 13.29 -11.53 16.58
C ASP A 512 11.95 -12.28 16.64
N TYR A 513 10.98 -11.84 15.83
CA TYR A 513 9.59 -12.26 15.91
C TYR A 513 9.09 -12.91 14.62
N GLU A 514 9.61 -12.52 13.47
CA GLU A 514 9.05 -12.81 12.15
C GLU A 514 10.12 -13.36 11.19
N ILE A 515 9.68 -14.20 10.26
CA ILE A 515 10.40 -14.60 9.06
C ILE A 515 9.51 -14.38 7.83
N VAL A 516 10.10 -13.89 6.75
CA VAL A 516 9.41 -13.57 5.49
C VAL A 516 10.00 -14.41 4.35
N LEU A 517 9.13 -15.19 3.70
CA LEU A 517 9.42 -15.86 2.45
C LEU A 517 8.66 -15.18 1.31
N ARG A 518 9.34 -14.90 0.20
CA ARG A 518 8.71 -14.44 -1.03
C ARG A 518 8.42 -15.59 -1.97
N ARG A 519 7.22 -15.57 -2.53
CA ARG A 519 6.76 -16.46 -3.58
C ARG A 519 6.48 -15.61 -4.81
N SER A 520 7.07 -15.98 -5.93
CA SER A 520 6.97 -15.22 -7.18
C SER A 520 6.69 -16.15 -8.34
N ASN A 521 5.61 -15.90 -9.09
CA ASN A 521 5.36 -16.50 -10.40
C ASN A 521 4.36 -15.65 -11.20
N GLU A 522 4.26 -15.89 -12.52
CA GLU A 522 3.36 -15.15 -13.43
C GLU A 522 1.88 -15.18 -13.01
N SER A 523 1.46 -16.24 -12.30
CA SER A 523 0.06 -16.42 -11.92
C SER A 523 -0.33 -15.60 -10.69
N ILE A 524 0.59 -15.38 -9.73
CA ILE A 524 0.33 -14.68 -8.45
C ILE A 524 1.02 -13.33 -8.32
N GLY A 525 1.99 -12.99 -9.17
CA GLY A 525 2.86 -11.84 -8.95
C GLY A 525 3.88 -12.13 -7.84
N ASN A 526 4.28 -11.10 -7.09
CA ASN A 526 5.14 -11.22 -5.91
C ASN A 526 4.28 -11.23 -4.64
N ILE A 527 4.38 -12.30 -3.85
CA ILE A 527 3.69 -12.43 -2.57
C ILE A 527 4.71 -12.65 -1.46
N ASN A 528 4.67 -11.83 -0.42
CA ASN A 528 5.40 -12.12 0.81
C ASN A 528 4.49 -12.92 1.74
N VAL A 529 5.00 -14.03 2.28
CA VAL A 529 4.33 -14.82 3.32
C VAL A 529 5.14 -14.70 4.60
N HIS A 530 4.49 -14.22 5.64
CA HIS A 530 5.09 -13.89 6.93
C HIS A 530 4.67 -14.90 7.98
N PHE A 531 5.64 -15.40 8.75
CA PHE A 531 5.43 -16.37 9.83
C PHE A 531 6.10 -15.90 11.11
N PRO A 532 5.53 -16.17 12.29
CA PRO A 532 6.27 -15.96 13.52
C PRO A 532 7.44 -16.95 13.59
N ARG A 533 8.55 -16.55 14.19
CA ARG A 533 9.68 -17.45 14.45
C ARG A 533 9.36 -18.48 15.51
N ALA A 534 8.64 -18.09 16.55
CA ALA A 534 8.18 -19.01 17.58
C ALA A 534 7.08 -19.92 16.99
N GLY A 535 7.27 -21.24 17.11
CA GLY A 535 6.31 -22.23 16.62
C GLY A 535 6.52 -22.73 15.20
N PHE A 536 7.59 -22.30 14.55
CA PHE A 536 7.88 -22.65 13.16
C PHE A 536 9.31 -23.13 12.99
N ASP A 537 9.47 -24.20 12.23
CA ASP A 537 10.76 -24.73 11.81
C ASP A 537 11.14 -24.10 10.47
N ILE A 538 12.43 -23.74 10.33
CA ILE A 538 13.01 -23.21 9.08
C ILE A 538 14.04 -24.21 8.60
N THR A 539 13.92 -24.65 7.35
CA THR A 539 14.88 -25.57 6.72
C THR A 539 15.23 -25.13 5.31
N GLU A 540 16.42 -25.51 4.85
CA GLU A 540 16.85 -25.29 3.48
C GLU A 540 16.18 -26.31 2.56
N ILE A 541 15.78 -25.86 1.37
CA ILE A 541 15.34 -26.76 0.30
C ILE A 541 16.61 -27.23 -0.39
N LYS A 542 16.93 -28.53 -0.25
CA LYS A 542 18.08 -29.16 -0.90
C LYS A 542 17.82 -29.43 -2.37
#